data_AF-A0A9D4CFN6-F1
#
_entry.id   AF-A0A9D4CFN6-F1
#
_cell.length_a   1.000
_cell.length_b   1.000
_cell.length_c   1.000
_cell.angle_alpha   90.00
_cell.angle_beta   90.00
_cell.angle_gamma   90.00
#
_symmetry.space_group_name_H-M   'P 1'
#
loop_
_entity.id
_entity.type
_entity.pdbx_description
1 polymer ?
#
loop_
_entity_poly.entity_id
_entity_poly.type
_entity_poly.pdbx_seq_one_letter_code
_entity_poly.pdbx_strand_id
1 'polypeptide(L)'
;MSNSFSRVFDRSTEQLMHIEWARLRSFETFPSETKTSCLRLAQNGFYYNGNGSEVVCFECDAKFRPRSWHDDISEEHRRLSPLCRFVKGMRTENVPINENNAATNVDSTKTNDALHEQFTNPSARVEPIDRGSTLDEHATETRTKTHSDIESLRRENEILKGQVMCKICMEEDACVVFLPCGHMATCVSCSKRLRKCAMCRTLIQGTIKSIV
;
A
#
# COMPACT_ATOMS: atom_id res chain seq x y z
N MET A 1 12.33 -20.80 -36.24
CA MET A 1 12.96 -19.55 -35.75
C MET A 1 12.55 -19.36 -34.30
N SER A 2 13.43 -19.82 -33.42
CA SER A 2 13.27 -19.86 -31.97
C SER A 2 13.55 -18.47 -31.37
N ASN A 3 12.53 -17.79 -30.85
CA ASN A 3 12.71 -16.55 -30.13
C ASN A 3 12.85 -16.84 -28.63
N SER A 4 14.09 -17.09 -28.21
CA SER A 4 14.46 -17.39 -26.83
C SER A 4 14.54 -16.07 -26.04
N PHE A 5 13.39 -15.56 -25.58
CA PHE A 5 13.34 -14.52 -24.54
C PHE A 5 13.60 -15.16 -23.18
N SER A 6 14.86 -15.54 -22.93
CA SER A 6 15.33 -15.84 -21.58
C SER A 6 15.31 -14.53 -20.80
N ARG A 7 14.24 -14.30 -20.04
CA ARG A 7 14.14 -13.24 -19.02
C ARG A 7 15.12 -13.56 -17.90
N VAL A 8 16.37 -13.20 -18.12
CA VAL A 8 17.34 -13.07 -17.03
C VAL A 8 16.93 -11.80 -16.28
N PHE A 9 16.43 -11.98 -15.05
CA PHE A 9 16.29 -10.90 -14.09
C PHE A 9 17.69 -10.29 -13.90
N ASP A 10 17.96 -9.14 -14.51
CA ASP A 10 19.28 -8.51 -14.51
C ASP A 10 19.60 -8.01 -13.10
N ARG A 11 20.84 -8.21 -12.61
CA ARG A 11 21.32 -7.72 -11.30
C ARG A 11 21.17 -6.19 -11.16
N SER A 12 21.08 -5.46 -12.27
CA SER A 12 20.78 -4.02 -12.28
C SER A 12 19.35 -3.70 -11.80
N THR A 13 18.40 -4.63 -11.97
CA THR A 13 17.00 -4.42 -11.57
C THR A 13 16.79 -4.54 -10.07
N GLU A 14 17.54 -5.41 -9.39
CA GLU A 14 17.52 -5.53 -7.91
C GLU A 14 17.92 -4.21 -7.24
N GLN A 15 18.85 -3.45 -7.84
CA GLN A 15 19.31 -2.16 -7.30
C GLN A 15 18.22 -1.09 -7.27
N LEU A 16 17.18 -1.20 -8.10
CA LEU A 16 16.06 -0.25 -8.13
C LEU A 16 14.95 -0.58 -7.14
N MET A 17 15.03 -1.70 -6.41
CA MET A 17 13.93 -2.17 -5.55
C MET A 17 13.72 -1.32 -4.29
N HIS A 18 14.62 -0.36 -4.00
CA HIS A 18 14.36 0.70 -3.03
C HIS A 18 13.22 1.64 -3.47
N ILE A 19 12.89 1.69 -4.77
CA ILE A 19 11.79 2.47 -5.33
C ILE A 19 10.51 1.62 -5.35
N GLU A 20 9.48 2.04 -4.62
CA GLU A 20 8.21 1.30 -4.53
C GLU A 20 7.53 1.12 -5.90
N TRP A 21 7.67 2.09 -6.79
CA TRP A 21 7.18 1.98 -8.17
C TRP A 21 7.87 0.85 -8.95
N ALA A 22 9.18 0.68 -8.78
CA ALA A 22 9.92 -0.42 -9.39
C ALA A 22 9.51 -1.78 -8.80
N ARG A 23 9.27 -1.84 -7.49
CA ARG A 23 8.72 -3.04 -6.85
C ARG A 23 7.36 -3.40 -7.43
N LEU A 24 6.45 -2.43 -7.59
CA LEU A 24 5.14 -2.69 -8.18
C LEU A 24 5.22 -3.26 -9.60
N ARG A 25 6.08 -2.69 -10.45
CA ARG A 25 6.29 -3.19 -11.82
C ARG A 25 6.78 -4.63 -11.86
N SER A 26 7.55 -5.08 -10.87
CA SER A 26 8.07 -6.45 -10.85
C SER A 26 6.95 -7.50 -10.87
N PHE A 27 5.74 -7.14 -10.43
CA PHE A 27 4.58 -8.03 -10.39
C PHE A 27 3.85 -8.19 -11.74
N GLU A 28 4.37 -7.64 -12.85
CA GLU A 28 3.77 -7.78 -14.19
C GLU A 28 3.50 -9.24 -14.58
N THR A 29 4.35 -10.17 -14.13
CA THR A 29 4.21 -11.61 -14.40
C THR A 29 3.88 -12.42 -13.14
N PHE A 30 3.37 -11.79 -12.09
CA PHE A 30 3.05 -12.47 -10.84
C PHE A 30 1.82 -13.40 -11.04
N PRO A 31 1.82 -14.62 -10.47
CA PRO A 31 0.74 -15.58 -10.73
C PRO A 31 -0.62 -15.07 -10.27
N SER A 32 -1.63 -15.10 -11.15
CA SER A 32 -2.98 -14.59 -10.89
C SER A 32 -3.76 -15.37 -9.82
N GLU A 33 -3.33 -16.61 -9.52
CA GLU A 33 -3.91 -17.47 -8.49
C GLU A 33 -3.59 -16.95 -7.08
N THR A 34 -2.61 -16.05 -6.97
CA THR A 34 -2.28 -15.39 -5.71
C THR A 34 -3.37 -14.37 -5.36
N LYS A 35 -4.09 -14.64 -4.29
CA LYS A 35 -5.17 -13.78 -3.81
C LYS A 35 -4.65 -12.65 -2.91
N THR A 36 -3.55 -12.02 -3.30
CA THR A 36 -2.86 -10.99 -2.51
C THR A 36 -2.61 -9.77 -3.39
N SER A 37 -2.85 -8.57 -2.86
CA SER A 37 -2.64 -7.31 -3.59
C SER A 37 -1.16 -7.04 -3.83
N CYS A 38 -0.74 -6.99 -5.11
CA CYS A 38 0.63 -6.61 -5.52
C CYS A 38 1.01 -5.21 -5.02
N LEU A 39 0.05 -4.28 -4.98
CA LEU A 39 0.27 -2.95 -4.41
C LEU A 39 0.60 -3.04 -2.92
N ARG A 40 -0.14 -3.85 -2.17
CA ARG A 40 0.11 -4.03 -0.74
C ARG A 40 1.46 -4.70 -0.48
N LEU A 41 1.87 -5.64 -1.33
CA LEU A 41 3.22 -6.24 -1.28
C LEU A 41 4.30 -5.18 -1.52
N ALA A 42 4.19 -4.39 -2.59
CA ALA A 42 5.13 -3.31 -2.92
C ALA A 42 5.21 -2.25 -1.80
N GLN A 43 4.07 -1.83 -1.26
CA GLN A 43 3.97 -0.87 -0.16
C GLN A 43 4.68 -1.39 1.10
N ASN A 44 4.63 -2.70 1.37
CA ASN A 44 5.31 -3.33 2.52
C ASN A 44 6.76 -3.73 2.23
N GLY A 45 7.35 -3.20 1.17
CA GLY A 45 8.76 -3.37 0.84
C GLY A 45 9.07 -4.61 0.01
N PHE A 46 8.08 -5.32 -0.53
CA PHE A 46 8.28 -6.55 -1.28
C PHE A 46 8.22 -6.38 -2.79
N TYR A 47 9.06 -7.11 -3.51
CA TYR A 47 9.04 -7.23 -4.97
C TYR A 47 9.01 -8.69 -5.40
N TYR A 48 8.57 -8.95 -6.63
CA TYR A 48 8.56 -10.29 -7.23
C TYR A 48 9.90 -10.61 -7.89
N ASN A 49 10.46 -11.79 -7.61
CA ASN A 49 11.75 -12.23 -8.15
C ASN A 49 11.65 -13.21 -9.33
N GLY A 50 10.45 -13.49 -9.83
CA GLY A 50 10.25 -14.43 -10.94
C GLY A 50 10.10 -15.90 -10.54
N ASN A 51 10.17 -16.25 -9.25
CA ASN A 51 10.10 -17.63 -8.78
C ASN A 51 8.74 -18.00 -8.17
N GLY A 52 7.84 -18.58 -8.97
CA GLY A 52 6.51 -18.97 -8.48
C GLY A 52 5.75 -17.75 -7.95
N SER A 53 5.29 -17.81 -6.69
CA SER A 53 4.68 -16.67 -5.97
C SER A 53 5.60 -16.07 -4.89
N GLU A 54 6.90 -16.35 -4.93
CA GLU A 54 7.86 -15.84 -3.95
C GLU A 54 8.08 -14.34 -4.11
N VAL A 55 8.06 -13.63 -2.99
CA VAL A 55 8.37 -12.20 -2.92
C VAL A 55 9.57 -11.96 -2.02
N VAL A 56 10.29 -10.87 -2.25
CA VAL A 56 11.55 -10.56 -1.56
C VAL A 56 11.52 -9.11 -1.04
N CYS A 57 11.97 -8.88 0.19
CA CYS A 57 12.10 -7.53 0.73
C CYS A 57 13.32 -6.81 0.15
N PHE A 58 13.18 -5.54 -0.25
CA PHE A 58 14.30 -4.73 -0.77
C PHE A 58 15.40 -4.40 0.27
N GLU A 59 15.06 -4.43 1.56
CA GLU A 59 15.92 -3.94 2.64
C GLU A 59 16.60 -5.07 3.43
N CYS A 60 15.90 -6.19 3.63
CA CYS A 60 16.37 -7.28 4.48
C CYS A 60 16.40 -8.66 3.80
N ASP A 61 16.06 -8.71 2.51
CA ASP A 61 16.04 -9.93 1.68
C ASP A 61 15.13 -11.07 2.18
N ALA A 62 14.28 -10.81 3.17
CA ALA A 62 13.28 -11.78 3.65
C ALA A 62 12.39 -12.23 2.50
N LYS A 63 12.12 -13.54 2.43
CA LYS A 63 11.34 -14.16 1.36
C LYS A 63 10.17 -14.97 1.91
N PHE A 64 9.03 -14.87 1.24
CA PHE A 64 7.88 -15.73 1.52
C PHE A 64 7.00 -15.91 0.30
N ARG A 65 6.09 -16.89 0.36
CA ARG A 65 5.03 -17.09 -0.63
C ARG A 65 3.70 -16.74 0.01
N PRO A 66 3.00 -15.67 -0.43
CA PRO A 66 1.73 -15.27 0.16
C PRO A 66 0.69 -16.39 0.07
N ARG A 67 0.01 -16.67 1.18
CA ARG A 67 -1.21 -17.49 1.23
C ARG A 67 -2.39 -16.50 1.37
N SER A 68 -3.53 -16.78 0.74
CA SER A 68 -4.60 -15.79 0.46
C SER A 68 -5.05 -14.87 1.63
N TRP A 69 -5.44 -13.61 1.31
CA TRP A 69 -6.25 -12.60 2.04
C TRP A 69 -6.04 -12.35 3.56
N HIS A 70 -5.36 -13.19 4.33
CA HIS A 70 -5.35 -13.14 5.81
C HIS A 70 -3.99 -12.86 6.43
N ASP A 71 -2.94 -12.75 5.62
CA ASP A 71 -1.61 -12.45 6.14
C ASP A 71 -1.44 -10.92 6.17
N ASP A 72 -1.39 -10.33 7.37
CA ASP A 72 -0.84 -8.99 7.52
C ASP A 72 0.61 -9.04 7.06
N ILE A 73 0.86 -8.56 5.84
CA ILE A 73 2.18 -8.57 5.21
C ILE A 73 3.22 -7.89 6.11
N SER A 74 2.84 -6.86 6.86
CA SER A 74 3.73 -6.20 7.81
C SER A 74 4.14 -7.13 8.95
N GLU A 75 3.18 -7.88 9.48
CA GLU A 75 3.42 -8.80 10.60
C GLU A 75 4.20 -10.04 10.16
N GLU A 76 3.89 -10.58 8.98
CA GLU A 76 4.66 -11.67 8.40
C GLU A 76 6.11 -11.23 8.11
N HIS A 77 6.30 -10.00 7.62
CA HIS A 77 7.61 -9.39 7.45
C HIS A 77 8.34 -9.25 8.79
N ARG A 78 7.67 -8.75 9.84
CA ARG A 78 8.21 -8.63 11.20
C ARG A 78 8.61 -9.98 11.77
N ARG A 79 7.80 -11.02 11.54
CA ARG A 79 8.04 -12.38 12.00
C ARG A 79 9.26 -13.01 11.32
N LEU A 80 9.38 -12.84 10.01
CA LEU A 80 10.49 -13.39 9.21
C LEU A 80 11.80 -12.63 9.40
N SER A 81 11.72 -11.30 9.59
CA SER A 81 12.90 -10.43 9.72
C SER A 81 12.64 -9.32 10.75
N PRO A 82 12.72 -9.65 12.05
CA PRO A 82 12.43 -8.70 13.14
C PRO A 82 13.42 -7.54 13.24
N LEU A 83 14.58 -7.65 12.55
CA LEU A 83 15.62 -6.62 12.51
C LEU A 83 15.57 -5.76 11.24
N CYS A 84 14.61 -6.01 10.33
CA CYS A 84 14.47 -5.21 9.12
C CYS A 84 14.27 -3.73 9.46
N ARG A 85 15.19 -2.86 8.97
CA ARG A 85 15.13 -1.41 9.22
C ARG A 85 13.83 -0.80 8.71
N PHE A 86 13.33 -1.27 7.56
CA PHE A 86 12.07 -0.81 6.98
C PHE A 86 10.87 -1.11 7.88
N VAL A 87 10.73 -2.35 8.38
CA VAL A 87 9.63 -2.76 9.28
C VAL A 87 9.68 -2.05 10.63
N LYS A 88 10.90 -1.74 11.10
CA LYS A 88 11.12 -0.98 12.34
C LYS A 88 10.88 0.53 12.19
N GLY A 89 10.48 1.01 11.01
CA GLY A 89 10.29 2.43 10.75
C GLY A 89 11.58 3.27 10.81
N MET A 90 12.75 2.62 10.68
CA MET A 90 14.03 3.32 10.64
C MET A 90 14.24 3.95 9.26
N ARG A 91 15.15 4.95 9.18
CA ARG A 91 15.52 5.57 7.89
C ARG A 91 16.15 4.52 6.96
N THR A 92 15.59 4.40 5.76
CA THR A 92 16.06 3.53 4.67
C THR A 92 16.12 4.35 3.37
N GLU A 93 16.58 3.74 2.28
CA GLU A 93 16.57 4.32 0.94
C GLU A 93 15.20 4.17 0.24
N ASN A 94 14.15 3.77 0.97
CA ASN A 94 12.82 3.58 0.41
C ASN A 94 12.27 4.87 -0.21
N VAL A 95 11.87 4.79 -1.47
CA VAL A 95 11.15 5.85 -2.18
C VAL A 95 9.70 5.38 -2.34
N PRO A 96 8.76 5.85 -1.48
CA PRO A 96 7.37 5.41 -1.54
C PRO A 96 6.63 6.03 -2.73
N ILE A 97 5.57 5.36 -3.21
CA ILE A 97 4.67 5.90 -4.24
C ILE A 97 3.88 7.09 -3.68
N ASN A 98 3.54 7.06 -2.39
CA ASN A 98 2.78 8.11 -1.71
C ASN A 98 3.47 8.52 -0.39
N GLU A 99 3.73 9.81 -0.21
CA GLU A 99 4.32 10.37 1.02
C GLU A 99 3.44 10.14 2.25
N ASN A 100 2.12 10.05 2.09
CA ASN A 100 1.20 9.73 3.20
C ASN A 100 1.35 8.29 3.72
N ASN A 101 1.92 7.39 2.91
CA ASN A 101 2.21 6.01 3.32
C ASN A 101 3.53 5.89 4.10
N ALA A 102 4.35 6.94 4.17
CA ALA A 102 5.56 6.95 5.01
C ALA A 102 5.24 7.01 6.51
N ALA A 103 4.02 7.46 6.88
CA ALA A 103 3.59 7.68 8.26
C ALA A 103 2.89 6.48 8.92
N THR A 104 2.63 5.38 8.19
CA THR A 104 1.86 4.23 8.74
C THR A 104 2.67 3.29 9.65
N ASN A 105 3.90 3.68 10.04
CA ASN A 105 4.74 2.92 10.99
C ASN A 105 4.98 3.66 12.31
N VAL A 106 4.18 4.69 12.65
CA VAL A 106 4.14 5.20 14.02
C VAL A 106 3.14 4.34 14.81
N ASP A 107 3.70 3.45 15.62
CA ASP A 107 2.98 2.68 16.62
C ASP A 107 2.11 3.58 17.50
N SER A 108 0.94 3.08 17.84
CA SER A 108 0.00 3.65 18.79
C SER A 108 0.55 3.50 20.21
N THR A 109 1.63 4.21 20.56
CA THR A 109 2.05 4.31 21.97
C THR A 109 1.41 5.52 22.63
N LYS A 110 0.31 5.23 23.32
CA LYS A 110 -0.23 5.90 24.52
C LYS A 110 0.58 7.11 25.02
N THR A 111 -0.05 8.29 24.99
CA THR A 111 0.16 9.29 26.04
C THR A 111 -1.18 9.52 26.73
N ASN A 112 -1.35 8.85 27.87
CA ASN A 112 -2.23 9.37 28.90
C ASN A 112 -1.54 10.63 29.42
N ASP A 113 -2.19 11.80 29.32
CA ASP A 113 -2.08 12.83 30.34
C ASP A 113 -3.28 13.79 30.25
N ALA A 114 -3.78 14.10 31.43
CA ALA A 114 -5.08 14.65 31.73
C ALA A 114 -5.18 16.15 31.45
N LEU A 115 -6.35 16.59 30.95
CA LEU A 115 -7.00 17.80 31.44
C LEU A 115 -8.49 17.53 31.66
N HIS A 116 -8.84 17.68 32.94
CA HIS A 116 -10.14 17.85 33.56
C HIS A 116 -10.95 18.95 32.84
N GLU A 117 -12.27 18.83 32.65
CA GLU A 117 -13.23 19.36 33.63
C GLU A 117 -14.64 18.76 33.52
N GLN A 118 -15.32 18.83 34.65
CA GLN A 118 -16.54 18.15 35.10
C GLN A 118 -17.86 18.77 34.59
N PHE A 119 -18.95 18.21 35.13
CA PHE A 119 -20.34 18.70 35.23
C PHE A 119 -21.25 18.20 34.10
N THR A 120 -22.37 17.51 34.31
CA THR A 120 -23.18 17.09 35.47
C THR A 120 -24.18 16.05 34.95
N ASN A 121 -24.49 15.02 35.76
CA ASN A 121 -25.62 14.12 35.56
C ASN A 121 -26.91 14.79 36.09
N PRO A 122 -28.11 14.51 35.56
CA PRO A 122 -29.06 13.82 36.45
C PRO A 122 -30.05 12.85 35.77
N SER A 123 -30.13 11.65 36.36
CA SER A 123 -31.34 10.96 36.85
C SER A 123 -32.53 10.68 35.90
N ALA A 124 -32.81 9.39 35.67
CA ALA A 124 -34.11 8.77 36.02
C ALA A 124 -34.06 7.23 35.96
N ARG A 125 -34.68 6.61 36.97
CA ARG A 125 -34.94 5.18 37.23
C ARG A 125 -36.31 4.81 36.58
N VAL A 126 -36.63 3.62 36.07
CA VAL A 126 -37.02 2.35 36.73
C VAL A 126 -37.36 1.30 35.62
N GLU A 127 -37.11 0.00 35.92
CA GLU A 127 -37.43 -1.33 35.29
C GLU A 127 -38.93 -1.64 34.96
N PRO A 128 -39.43 -2.86 34.55
CA PRO A 128 -38.85 -4.11 33.97
C PRO A 128 -39.63 -4.78 32.76
N ILE A 129 -38.98 -5.76 32.09
CA ILE A 129 -39.41 -7.05 31.45
C ILE A 129 -40.79 -7.22 30.74
N ASP A 130 -40.82 -7.68 29.47
CA ASP A 130 -41.77 -8.72 29.00
C ASP A 130 -41.23 -9.59 27.84
N ARG A 131 -41.73 -10.84 27.78
CA ARG A 131 -41.30 -12.00 26.99
C ARG A 131 -41.93 -12.04 25.58
N GLY A 132 -41.15 -12.61 24.65
CA GLY A 132 -41.63 -13.63 23.73
C GLY A 132 -41.97 -13.20 22.30
N SER A 133 -41.19 -13.65 21.33
CA SER A 133 -41.60 -14.68 20.36
C SER A 133 -40.55 -14.86 19.26
N THR A 134 -40.29 -16.13 18.98
CA THR A 134 -39.49 -16.68 17.88
C THR A 134 -39.94 -16.16 16.52
N LEU A 135 -39.00 -15.97 15.57
CA LEU A 135 -38.95 -16.60 14.25
C LEU A 135 -37.78 -16.04 13.40
N ASP A 136 -37.02 -16.96 12.80
CA ASP A 136 -36.14 -16.85 11.62
C ASP A 136 -34.76 -16.17 11.73
N GLU A 137 -33.78 -16.95 12.21
CA GLU A 137 -32.39 -16.54 12.48
C GLU A 137 -31.36 -16.90 11.37
N HIS A 138 -31.76 -17.06 10.10
CA HIS A 138 -30.83 -17.60 9.07
C HIS A 138 -30.77 -16.87 7.71
N ALA A 139 -31.30 -15.64 7.58
CA ALA A 139 -31.25 -14.90 6.30
C ALA A 139 -30.62 -13.50 6.37
N THR A 140 -30.24 -13.00 7.55
CA THR A 140 -29.86 -11.59 7.77
C THR A 140 -28.35 -11.35 7.83
N GLU A 141 -27.52 -12.36 8.07
CA GLU A 141 -26.06 -12.22 8.18
C GLU A 141 -25.35 -12.01 6.83
N THR A 142 -25.91 -12.53 5.74
CA THR A 142 -25.28 -12.48 4.41
C THR A 142 -25.42 -11.11 3.75
N ARG A 143 -26.47 -10.34 4.08
CA ARG A 143 -26.82 -9.08 3.41
C ARG A 143 -26.11 -7.85 4.00
N THR A 144 -25.73 -7.91 5.27
CA THR A 144 -25.02 -6.84 5.99
C THR A 144 -23.51 -6.87 5.74
N LYS A 145 -22.90 -8.07 5.67
CA LYS A 145 -21.49 -8.24 5.27
C LYS A 145 -21.19 -7.64 3.89
N THR A 146 -22.03 -7.94 2.90
CA THR A 146 -21.84 -7.47 1.52
C THR A 146 -21.88 -5.95 1.36
N HIS A 147 -22.68 -5.24 2.17
CA HIS A 147 -22.76 -3.77 2.07
C HIS A 147 -21.51 -3.09 2.63
N SER A 148 -21.02 -3.59 3.78
CA SER A 148 -19.77 -3.15 4.40
C SER A 148 -18.56 -3.38 3.49
N ASP A 149 -18.51 -4.53 2.81
CA ASP A 149 -17.43 -4.88 1.89
C ASP A 149 -17.45 -4.01 0.63
N ILE A 150 -18.63 -3.73 0.06
CA ILE A 150 -18.80 -2.86 -1.12
C ILE A 150 -18.37 -1.42 -0.79
N GLU A 151 -18.75 -0.88 0.36
CA GLU A 151 -18.31 0.46 0.76
C GLU A 151 -16.81 0.54 1.00
N SER A 152 -16.23 -0.51 1.60
CA SER A 152 -14.79 -0.58 1.85
C SER A 152 -14.00 -0.66 0.54
N LEU A 153 -14.46 -1.47 -0.41
CA LEU A 153 -13.89 -1.56 -1.76
C LEU A 153 -14.05 -0.26 -2.55
N ARG A 154 -15.15 0.48 -2.37
CA ARG A 154 -15.33 1.80 -3.00
C ARG A 154 -14.33 2.81 -2.45
N ARG A 155 -14.19 2.89 -1.13
CA ARG A 155 -13.18 3.75 -0.48
C ARG A 155 -11.76 3.39 -0.93
N GLU A 156 -11.44 2.10 -0.98
CA GLU A 156 -10.13 1.65 -1.47
C GLU A 156 -9.92 2.06 -2.93
N ASN A 157 -10.89 1.83 -3.83
CA ASN A 157 -10.79 2.26 -5.22
C ASN A 157 -10.63 3.77 -5.38
N GLU A 158 -11.28 4.58 -4.56
CA GLU A 158 -11.12 6.03 -4.57
C GLU A 158 -9.71 6.45 -4.11
N ILE A 159 -9.18 5.82 -3.07
CA ILE A 159 -7.81 6.03 -2.59
C ILE A 159 -6.80 5.61 -3.68
N LEU A 160 -6.99 4.43 -4.28
CA LEU A 160 -6.14 3.89 -5.34
C LEU A 160 -6.12 4.80 -6.58
N LYS A 161 -7.29 5.27 -7.02
CA LYS A 161 -7.40 6.26 -8.11
C LYS A 161 -6.69 7.56 -7.75
N GLY A 162 -6.81 8.00 -6.51
CA GLY A 162 -6.08 9.17 -6.01
C GLY A 162 -4.56 8.98 -6.04
N GLN A 163 -4.03 7.77 -5.84
CA GLN A 163 -2.59 7.51 -5.82
C GLN A 163 -1.94 7.64 -7.20
N VAL A 164 -2.67 7.29 -8.27
CA VAL A 164 -2.16 7.34 -9.64
C VAL A 164 -2.49 8.64 -10.37
N MET A 165 -3.13 9.62 -9.71
CA MET A 165 -3.53 10.88 -10.35
C MET A 165 -2.41 11.94 -10.35
N CYS A 166 -2.29 12.69 -11.45
CA CYS A 166 -1.35 13.80 -11.58
C CYS A 166 -1.64 14.89 -10.54
N LYS A 167 -0.66 15.18 -9.69
CA LYS A 167 -0.79 16.16 -8.59
C LYS A 167 -0.76 17.63 -9.02
N ILE A 168 -0.70 17.89 -10.32
CA ILE A 168 -0.67 19.24 -10.88
C ILE A 168 -1.99 19.58 -11.53
N CYS A 169 -2.47 18.78 -12.49
CA CYS A 169 -3.75 19.04 -13.14
C CYS A 169 -4.93 18.36 -12.43
N MET A 170 -4.71 17.26 -11.70
CA MET A 170 -5.77 16.41 -11.14
C MET A 170 -6.77 15.89 -12.20
N GLU A 171 -6.39 15.90 -13.46
CA GLU A 171 -7.23 15.51 -14.61
C GLU A 171 -6.77 14.20 -15.26
N GLU A 172 -5.45 14.01 -15.37
CA GLU A 172 -4.83 12.83 -15.98
C GLU A 172 -4.06 12.01 -14.93
N ASP A 173 -3.78 10.75 -15.26
CA ASP A 173 -2.92 9.91 -14.43
C ASP A 173 -1.45 10.37 -14.46
N ALA A 174 -0.82 10.31 -13.29
CA ALA A 174 0.61 10.40 -13.12
C ALA A 174 1.28 9.20 -13.80
N CYS A 175 2.09 9.48 -14.81
CA CYS A 175 2.79 8.46 -15.59
C CYS A 175 4.25 8.84 -15.86
N VAL A 176 4.77 9.92 -15.25
CA VAL A 176 6.15 10.37 -15.45
C VAL A 176 6.96 10.21 -14.18
N VAL A 177 8.04 9.43 -14.27
CA VAL A 177 9.05 9.23 -13.24
C VAL A 177 10.18 10.25 -13.43
N PHE A 178 10.56 10.94 -12.36
CA PHE A 178 11.67 11.91 -12.36
C PHE A 178 12.98 11.27 -11.94
N LEU A 179 14.03 11.41 -12.73
CA LEU A 179 15.38 10.94 -12.39
C LEU A 179 16.22 12.09 -11.78
N PRO A 180 17.05 11.80 -10.77
CA PRO A 180 17.34 10.47 -10.20
C PRO A 180 16.38 10.05 -9.06
N CYS A 181 15.43 10.88 -8.65
CA CYS A 181 14.69 10.66 -7.41
C CYS A 181 13.58 9.60 -7.47
N GLY A 182 13.25 9.05 -8.63
CA GLY A 182 12.30 7.96 -8.80
C GLY A 182 10.82 8.30 -8.57
N HIS A 183 10.47 9.54 -8.20
CA HIS A 183 9.09 9.90 -7.89
C HIS A 183 8.23 10.01 -9.16
N MET A 184 7.08 9.34 -9.16
CA MET A 184 6.05 9.46 -10.20
C MET A 184 4.92 10.36 -9.69
N ALA A 185 4.82 11.58 -10.22
CA ALA A 185 3.91 12.59 -9.64
C ALA A 185 3.02 13.31 -10.65
N THR A 186 3.31 13.21 -11.95
CA THR A 186 2.66 14.03 -12.97
C THR A 186 2.35 13.29 -14.26
N CYS A 187 1.34 13.75 -14.99
CA CYS A 187 1.11 13.36 -16.38
C CYS A 187 2.21 13.90 -17.31
N VAL A 188 2.23 13.43 -18.56
CA VAL A 188 3.21 13.87 -19.57
C VAL A 188 3.15 15.37 -19.78
N SER A 189 1.94 15.93 -19.93
CA SER A 189 1.71 17.35 -20.17
C SER A 189 2.26 18.23 -19.04
N CYS A 190 1.99 17.85 -17.79
CA CYS A 190 2.43 18.61 -16.62
C CYS A 190 3.95 18.51 -16.38
N SER A 191 4.56 17.36 -16.67
CA SER A 191 6.00 17.14 -16.45
C SER A 191 6.92 18.10 -17.22
N LYS A 192 6.50 18.53 -18.42
CA LYS A 192 7.32 19.37 -19.33
C LYS A 192 7.69 20.73 -18.74
N ARG A 193 6.91 21.22 -17.76
CA ARG A 193 7.11 22.52 -17.12
C ARG A 193 7.92 22.46 -15.83
N LEU A 194 8.36 21.26 -15.41
CA LEU A 194 9.09 21.07 -14.16
C LEU A 194 10.59 20.99 -14.39
N ARG A 195 11.35 21.73 -13.56
CA ARG A 195 12.81 21.60 -13.42
C ARG A 195 13.22 20.85 -12.14
N LYS A 196 12.29 20.75 -11.19
CA LYS A 196 12.44 20.06 -9.91
C LYS A 196 11.25 19.13 -9.72
N CYS A 197 11.48 17.99 -9.09
CA CYS A 197 10.45 17.02 -8.75
C CYS A 197 9.35 17.68 -7.88
N ALA A 198 8.08 17.46 -8.20
CA ALA A 198 6.96 18.01 -7.46
C ALA A 198 6.81 17.43 -6.04
N MET A 199 7.39 16.26 -5.78
CA MET A 199 7.36 15.58 -4.48
C MET A 199 8.55 16.01 -3.61
N CYS A 200 9.77 15.61 -4.02
CA CYS A 200 10.97 15.80 -3.20
C CYS A 200 11.83 17.01 -3.56
N ARG A 201 11.44 17.81 -4.58
CA ARG A 201 12.16 19.01 -5.05
C ARG A 201 13.57 18.78 -5.62
N THR A 202 14.02 17.52 -5.74
CA THR A 202 15.27 17.15 -6.43
C THR A 202 15.27 17.67 -7.87
N LEU A 203 16.42 18.16 -8.35
CA LEU A 203 16.59 18.59 -9.73
C LEU A 203 16.34 17.43 -10.69
N ILE A 204 15.53 17.68 -11.71
CA ILE A 204 15.18 16.67 -12.72
C ILE A 204 16.31 16.64 -13.75
N GLN A 205 17.02 15.51 -13.79
CA GLN A 205 18.06 15.24 -14.79
C GLN A 205 17.50 14.51 -16.01
N GLY A 206 16.40 13.79 -15.84
CA GLY A 206 15.69 13.09 -16.91
C GLY A 206 14.29 12.67 -16.49
N THR A 207 13.46 12.28 -17.45
CA THR A 207 12.12 11.76 -17.21
C THR A 207 11.91 10.45 -17.95
N ILE A 208 11.18 9.52 -17.33
CA ILE A 208 10.74 8.28 -17.94
C ILE A 208 9.22 8.30 -17.97
N LYS A 209 8.62 8.13 -19.15
CA LYS A 209 7.19 7.83 -19.27
C LYS A 209 6.99 6.36 -18.94
N SER A 210 6.19 6.12 -17.92
CA SER A 210 5.77 4.80 -17.53
C SER A 210 4.61 4.30 -18.40
N ILE A 211 4.58 2.99 -18.61
CA ILE A 211 3.41 2.27 -19.13
C ILE A 211 2.63 1.86 -17.88
N VAL A 212 1.58 2.62 -17.58
CA VAL A 212 0.55 2.29 -16.59
C VAL A 212 -0.69 1.82 -17.34
#